data_AF-A0A090N9Y3-F1
#
_entry.id   AF-A0A090N9Y3-F1
#
_cell.length_a   1.000
_cell.length_b   1.000
_cell.length_c   1.000
_cell.angle_alpha   90.00
_cell.angle_beta   90.00
_cell.angle_gamma   90.00
#
_symmetry.space_group_name_H-M   'P 1'
#
loop_
_entity.id
_entity.type
_entity.pdbx_description
1 polymer ?
#
loop_
_entity_poly.entity_id
_entity_poly.type
_entity_poly.pdbx_seq_one_letter_code
_entity_poly.pdbx_strand_id
1 'polypeptide(L)' 'MSQAGAQLMTWFGVACELHRDWRNDIEGLATLFSNHIPDYRNLMTSYDTLTKQK' A
#
# COMPACT_ATOMS: atom_id res chain seq x y z
N MET A 1 -9.84 -10.64 23.04
CA MET A 1 -8.91 -9.67 22.40
C MET A 1 -9.50 -8.28 22.43
N SER A 2 -10.53 -7.96 21.64
CA SER A 2 -11.16 -6.62 21.64
C SER A 2 -11.71 -6.21 23.02
N GLN A 3 -12.43 -7.10 23.73
CA GLN A 3 -12.92 -6.85 25.09
C GLN A 3 -11.80 -6.52 26.11
N ALA A 4 -10.57 -6.97 25.85
CA ALA A 4 -9.40 -6.70 26.69
C ALA A 4 -8.59 -5.48 26.20
N GLY A 5 -9.14 -4.68 25.28
CA GLY A 5 -8.51 -3.46 24.75
C GLY A 5 -7.60 -3.66 23.53
N ALA A 6 -7.48 -4.88 22.99
CA ALA A 6 -6.67 -5.09 21.79
C ALA A 6 -7.35 -4.46 20.56
N GLN A 7 -6.59 -3.69 19.79
CA GLN A 7 -7.05 -3.10 18.54
C GLN A 7 -7.00 -4.15 17.41
N LEU A 8 -8.14 -4.38 16.77
CA LEU A 8 -8.22 -5.28 15.62
C LEU A 8 -7.81 -4.50 14.37
N MET A 9 -6.77 -4.96 13.69
CA MET A 9 -6.24 -4.33 12.49
C MET A 9 -6.04 -5.36 11.38
N THR A 10 -6.04 -4.88 10.15
CA THR A 10 -5.63 -5.66 8.97
C THR A 10 -4.21 -5.30 8.57
N TRP A 11 -3.53 -6.19 7.83
CA TRP A 11 -2.13 -5.98 7.46
C TRP A 11 -1.92 -4.66 6.69
N PHE A 12 -2.86 -4.27 5.83
CA PHE A 12 -2.80 -3.04 5.07
C PHE A 12 -2.86 -1.81 5.99
N GLY A 13 -3.76 -1.81 6.97
CA GLY A 13 -3.84 -0.74 7.98
C GLY A 13 -2.56 -0.63 8.80
N VAL A 14 -1.98 -1.76 9.21
CA VAL A 14 -0.70 -1.80 9.93
C VAL A 14 0.44 -1.22 9.08
N ALA A 15 0.53 -1.59 7.80
CA ALA A 15 1.55 -1.05 6.89
C ALA A 15 1.42 0.48 6.75
N CYS A 16 0.20 0.99 6.57
CA CYS A 16 -0.06 2.43 6.48
C CYS A 16 0.27 3.18 7.77
N GLU A 17 -0.09 2.63 8.94
CA GLU A 17 0.21 3.25 10.23
C GLU A 17 1.70 3.24 10.57
N LEU A 18 2.45 2.24 10.14
CA LEU A 18 3.91 2.22 10.31
C LEU A 18 4.61 3.17 9.34
N HIS A 19 4.16 3.22 8.08
CA HIS A 19 4.84 3.99 7.03
C HIS A 19 4.60 5.51 7.16
N ARG A 20 3.42 5.91 7.64
CA ARG A 20 2.97 7.31 7.93
C ARG A 20 2.89 8.25 6.72
N ASP A 21 3.98 8.42 6.00
CA ASP A 21 4.12 9.36 4.89
C ASP A 21 4.73 8.64 3.70
N TRP A 22 4.02 8.66 2.57
CA TRP A 22 4.46 8.08 1.30
C TRP A 22 5.85 8.55 0.88
N ARG A 23 6.20 9.81 1.17
CA ARG A 23 7.47 10.40 0.75
C ARG A 23 8.68 9.77 1.43
N ASN A 24 8.48 8.98 2.48
CA ASN A 24 9.56 8.29 3.17
C ASN A 24 10.19 7.20 2.29
N ASP A 25 9.38 6.42 1.57
CA ASP A 25 9.83 5.46 0.56
C ASP A 25 8.66 5.03 -0.35
N ILE A 26 8.45 5.80 -1.42
CA ILE A 26 7.34 5.60 -2.35
C ILE A 26 7.47 4.24 -3.05
N GLU A 27 8.66 3.91 -3.54
CA GLU A 27 8.90 2.69 -4.33
C GLU A 27 8.77 1.43 -3.47
N GLY A 28 9.30 1.46 -2.24
CA GLY A 28 9.17 0.34 -1.31
C GLY A 28 7.71 0.06 -0.92
N LEU A 29 6.94 1.10 -0.58
CA LEU A 29 5.53 0.92 -0.22
C LEU A 29 4.68 0.52 -1.43
N ALA A 30 4.91 1.12 -2.60
CA ALA A 30 4.23 0.76 -3.84
C ALA A 30 4.52 -0.70 -4.23
N THR A 31 5.76 -1.17 -4.06
CA THR A 31 6.14 -2.57 -4.31
C THR A 31 5.42 -3.53 -3.35
N LEU A 32 5.36 -3.20 -2.06
CA LEU A 32 4.61 -4.00 -1.08
C LEU A 32 3.13 -4.14 -1.49
N PHE A 33 2.50 -3.03 -1.87
CA PHE A 33 1.09 -3.04 -2.27
C PHE A 33 0.88 -3.77 -3.59
N SER A 34 1.73 -3.55 -4.59
CA SER A 34 1.67 -4.26 -5.87
C SER A 34 1.79 -5.78 -5.68
N ASN A 35 2.62 -6.25 -4.75
CA ASN A 35 2.82 -7.69 -4.50
C ASN A 35 1.60 -8.36 -3.84
N HIS A 36 0.86 -7.65 -2.99
CA HIS A 36 -0.19 -8.23 -2.16
C HIS A 36 -1.62 -7.73 -2.47
N ILE A 37 -1.77 -6.74 -3.35
CA ILE A 37 -3.06 -6.17 -3.77
C ILE A 37 -3.10 -6.13 -5.31
N PRO A 38 -3.68 -7.15 -5.97
CA PRO A 38 -3.77 -7.20 -7.43
C PRO A 38 -4.44 -5.97 -8.05
N ASP A 39 -5.47 -5.43 -7.40
CA ASP A 39 -6.15 -4.20 -7.87
C ASP A 39 -5.21 -2.99 -7.89
N TYR A 40 -4.31 -2.88 -6.90
CA TYR A 40 -3.32 -1.81 -6.85
C TYR A 40 -2.28 -1.95 -7.96
N ARG A 41 -1.82 -3.19 -8.22
CA ARG A 41 -0.92 -3.49 -9.35
C ARG A 41 -1.54 -3.12 -10.70
N ASN A 42 -2.84 -3.39 -10.89
CA ASN A 42 -3.54 -3.03 -12.12
C ASN A 42 -3.54 -1.51 -12.34
N LEU A 43 -3.82 -0.73 -11.29
CA LEU A 43 -3.77 0.74 -11.35
C LEU A 43 -2.39 1.26 -11.70
N MET A 44 -1.33 0.77 -11.04
CA MET A 44 0.05 1.13 -11.35
C MET A 44 0.41 0.83 -12.81
N THR A 45 0.02 -0.35 -13.32
CA THR A 45 0.31 -0.77 -14.69
C THR A 45 -0.35 0.16 -15.71
N SER A 46 -1.64 0.48 -15.52
CA SER A 46 -2.36 1.42 -16.38
C SER A 46 -1.75 2.82 -16.33
N TYR A 47 -1.41 3.32 -15.13
CA TYR A 47 -0.78 4.62 -14.96
C TYR A 47 0.57 4.69 -15.68
N ASP A 48 1.48 3.76 -15.40
CA ASP A 48 2.81 3.67 -16.01
C ASP A 48 2.74 3.63 -17.53
N THR A 49 1.81 2.87 -18.08
CA THR A 49 1.65 2.76 -19.54
C THR A 49 1.28 4.10 -20.16
N LEU A 50 0.42 4.88 -19.51
CA LEU A 50 -0.05 6.17 -20.02
C LEU A 50 0.94 7.32 -19.77
N THR A 51 1.71 7.25 -18.68
CA THR A 51 2.65 8.33 -18.31
C THR A 51 4.03 8.15 -18.93
N LYS A 52 4.48 6.92 -19.21
CA LYS A 52 5.72 6.67 -19.97
C LYS A 52 5.62 7.09 -21.44
N GLN A 53 4.40 7.26 -21.96
CA GLN A 53 4.16 7.72 -23.34
C GLN A 53 4.16 9.24 -23.50
N LYS A 54 4.21 10.00 -22.40
CA LYS A 54 4.38 11.46 -22.41
C LYS A 54 5.86 11.83 -22.37
#